data_AF-A0A6M2FAP9-F1
#
_entry.id   AF-A0A6M2FAP9-F1
#
_cell.length_a   1.000
_cell.length_b   1.000
_cell.length_c   1.000
_cell.angle_alpha   90.00
_cell.angle_beta   90.00
_cell.angle_gamma   90.00
#
_symmetry.space_group_name_H-M   'P 1'
#
loop_
_entity.id
_entity.type
_entity.pdbx_description
1 polymer ?
#
loop_
_entity_poly.entity_id
_entity_poly.type
_entity_poly.pdbx_seq_one_letter_code
_entity_poly.pdbx_strand_id
1 'polypeptide(L)'
;MELLGMMPRKIALGGRYSRDFFNRYGDLRHIRRLRFWPMNKVLMEKYEFSEKDANEMTEFLIPILDFVPEKRPTAAQCLLHPWINAGPNVLEQSGQNQASESLNSEKKKREKDEREAMEIGLGNIAINVESKGVKDPTSSSVKQSQATTSSSSR
;
A
#
# COMPACT_ATOMS: atom_id res chain seq x y z
N MET A 1 10.15 -14.39 -29.79
CA MET A 1 9.02 -13.88 -30.63
C MET A 1 7.68 -14.15 -29.96
N GLU A 2 7.51 -15.28 -29.27
CA GLU A 2 6.23 -15.65 -28.64
C GLU A 2 5.67 -14.61 -27.64
N LEU A 3 6.54 -13.90 -26.91
CA LEU A 3 6.15 -12.93 -25.90
C LEU A 3 5.85 -11.52 -26.45
N LEU A 4 6.72 -11.03 -27.34
CA LEU A 4 6.70 -9.64 -27.83
C LEU A 4 6.14 -9.51 -29.26
N GLY A 5 5.72 -10.63 -29.86
CA GLY A 5 5.28 -10.69 -31.24
C GLY A 5 6.41 -10.87 -32.26
N MET A 6 6.08 -10.56 -33.51
CA MET A 6 7.00 -10.70 -34.64
C MET A 6 8.08 -9.62 -34.62
N MET A 7 9.32 -10.03 -34.84
CA MET A 7 10.48 -9.16 -34.90
C MET A 7 10.46 -8.40 -36.24
N PRO A 8 10.68 -7.08 -36.25
CA PRO A 8 10.77 -6.32 -37.48
C PRO A 8 11.88 -6.88 -38.39
N ARG A 9 11.57 -7.05 -39.68
CA ARG A 9 12.48 -7.65 -40.67
C ARG A 9 13.86 -6.98 -40.71
N LYS A 10 13.92 -5.66 -40.54
CA LYS A 10 15.20 -4.92 -40.51
C LYS A 10 16.11 -5.40 -39.38
N ILE A 11 15.54 -5.65 -38.20
CA ILE A 11 16.28 -6.17 -37.04
C ILE A 11 16.62 -7.65 -37.24
N ALA A 12 15.64 -8.45 -37.66
CA ALA A 12 15.80 -9.89 -37.86
C ALA A 12 16.88 -10.25 -38.89
N LEU A 13 17.12 -9.40 -39.89
CA LEU A 13 18.12 -9.62 -40.94
C LEU A 13 19.42 -8.83 -40.74
N GLY A 14 19.48 -7.91 -39.78
CA GLY A 14 20.60 -7.00 -39.59
C GLY A 14 21.78 -7.57 -38.79
N GLY A 15 21.57 -8.64 -38.02
CA GLY A 15 22.60 -9.26 -37.19
C GLY A 15 23.58 -10.14 -37.95
N ARG A 16 24.81 -10.27 -37.44
CA ARG A 16 25.87 -11.15 -37.98
C ARG A 16 25.41 -12.60 -38.20
N TYR A 17 24.63 -13.13 -37.27
CA TYR A 17 24.14 -14.51 -37.28
C TYR A 17 22.71 -14.67 -37.82
N SER A 18 22.13 -13.61 -38.37
CA SER A 18 20.71 -13.61 -38.80
C SER A 18 20.38 -14.74 -39.77
N ARG A 19 21.34 -15.12 -40.62
CA ARG A 19 21.15 -16.15 -41.64
C ARG A 19 20.91 -17.54 -41.06
N ASP A 20 21.40 -17.82 -39.85
CA ASP A 20 21.28 -19.12 -39.21
C ASP A 20 19.87 -19.32 -38.61
N PHE A 21 19.24 -18.20 -38.19
CA PHE A 21 17.95 -18.22 -37.51
C PHE A 21 16.78 -17.84 -38.43
N PHE A 22 16.97 -16.90 -39.35
CA PHE A 22 15.88 -16.30 -40.14
C PHE A 22 15.99 -16.58 -41.65
N ASN A 23 14.83 -16.77 -42.29
CA ASN A 23 14.69 -16.82 -43.73
C ASN A 23 14.78 -15.39 -44.35
N ARG A 24 14.73 -15.25 -45.68
CA ARG A 24 14.79 -13.94 -46.36
C ARG A 24 13.59 -13.01 -46.07
N TYR A 25 12.50 -13.59 -45.56
CA TYR A 25 11.27 -12.90 -45.20
C TYR A 25 11.29 -12.39 -43.74
N GLY A 26 12.19 -12.90 -42.89
CA GLY A 26 12.29 -12.56 -41.48
C GLY A 26 11.64 -13.56 -40.53
N ASP A 27 11.21 -14.72 -41.02
CA ASP A 27 10.65 -15.80 -40.19
C ASP A 27 11.73 -16.78 -39.74
N LEU A 28 11.48 -17.46 -38.62
CA LEU A 28 12.39 -18.48 -38.10
C LEU A 28 12.47 -19.69 -39.04
N ARG A 29 13.68 -20.15 -39.36
CA ARG A 29 13.91 -21.28 -40.28
C ARG A 29 13.45 -22.61 -39.73
N HIS A 30 13.81 -22.87 -38.47
CA HIS A 30 13.66 -24.20 -37.86
C HIS A 30 12.40 -24.31 -36.99
N ILE A 31 11.78 -23.18 -36.61
CA ILE A 31 10.60 -23.13 -35.75
C ILE A 31 9.41 -22.67 -36.58
N ARG A 32 8.49 -23.59 -36.89
CA ARG A 32 7.31 -23.33 -37.74
C ARG A 32 6.05 -22.95 -36.96
N ARG A 33 6.00 -23.27 -35.67
CA ARG A 33 4.82 -23.04 -34.81
C ARG A 33 5.27 -22.25 -33.59
N LEU A 34 4.87 -20.99 -33.55
CA LEU A 34 5.04 -20.12 -32.40
C LEU A 34 3.75 -20.13 -31.58
N ARG A 35 3.88 -20.29 -30.27
CA ARG A 35 2.76 -20.17 -29.32
C ARG A 35 2.84 -18.81 -28.65
N PHE A 36 2.09 -17.85 -29.17
CA PHE A 36 2.10 -16.51 -28.60
C PHE A 36 1.43 -16.51 -27.23
N TRP A 37 2.16 -15.99 -26.24
CA TRP A 37 1.65 -15.74 -24.89
C TRP A 37 2.12 -14.36 -24.47
N PRO A 38 1.29 -13.32 -24.68
CA PRO A 38 1.70 -11.93 -24.43
C PRO A 38 1.94 -11.71 -22.93
N MET A 39 2.84 -10.78 -22.61
CA MET A 39 3.31 -10.54 -21.24
C MET A 39 2.16 -10.39 -20.23
N ASN A 40 1.16 -9.58 -20.57
CA ASN A 40 0.00 -9.36 -19.71
C ASN A 40 -0.72 -10.67 -19.33
N LYS A 41 -0.98 -11.55 -20.30
CA LYS A 41 -1.57 -12.86 -20.05
C LYS A 41 -0.65 -13.76 -19.22
N VAL A 42 0.65 -13.72 -19.47
CA VAL A 42 1.62 -14.46 -18.65
C VAL A 42 1.53 -14.00 -17.19
N LEU A 43 1.50 -12.69 -16.95
CA LEU A 43 1.42 -12.12 -15.60
C LEU A 43 0.12 -12.52 -14.88
N MET A 44 -1.03 -12.42 -15.56
CA MET A 44 -2.31 -12.79 -14.96
C MET A 44 -2.47 -14.30 -14.76
N GLU A 45 -2.22 -15.11 -15.80
CA GLU A 45 -2.53 -16.54 -15.79
C GLU A 45 -1.48 -17.38 -15.05
N LYS A 46 -0.19 -17.00 -15.14
CA LYS A 46 0.91 -17.78 -14.55
C LYS A 46 1.35 -17.23 -13.20
N TYR A 47 1.28 -15.92 -13.02
CA TYR A 47 1.76 -15.26 -11.81
C TYR A 47 0.63 -14.68 -10.97
N GLU A 48 -0.63 -14.87 -11.37
CA GLU A 48 -1.82 -14.46 -10.61
C GLU A 48 -1.84 -12.95 -10.28
N PHE A 49 -1.24 -12.13 -11.14
CA PHE A 49 -1.32 -10.68 -10.99
C PHE A 49 -2.76 -10.21 -11.19
N SER A 50 -3.14 -9.16 -10.45
CA SER A 50 -4.36 -8.42 -10.79
C SER A 50 -4.22 -7.84 -12.19
N GLU A 51 -5.34 -7.67 -12.90
CA GLU A 51 -5.33 -7.09 -14.25
C GLU A 51 -4.65 -5.71 -14.26
N LYS A 52 -4.88 -4.92 -13.20
CA LYS A 52 -4.27 -3.60 -13.04
C LYS A 52 -2.75 -3.69 -12.90
N ASP A 53 -2.24 -4.51 -11.99
CA ASP A 53 -0.80 -4.63 -11.75
C ASP A 53 -0.08 -5.24 -12.96
N ALA A 54 -0.73 -6.21 -13.62
CA ALA A 54 -0.23 -6.81 -14.86
C ALA A 54 -0.12 -5.77 -15.98
N ASN A 55 -1.11 -4.89 -16.12
CA ASN A 55 -1.10 -3.80 -17.09
C ASN A 55 0.02 -2.80 -16.79
N GLU A 56 0.14 -2.33 -15.55
CA GLU A 56 1.16 -1.35 -15.15
C GLU A 56 2.59 -1.89 -15.33
N MET A 57 2.83 -3.15 -14.95
CA MET A 57 4.11 -3.81 -15.16
C MET A 57 4.40 -4.03 -16.66
N THR A 58 3.37 -4.41 -17.43
CA THR A 58 3.53 -4.61 -18.88
C THR A 58 3.86 -3.31 -19.60
N GLU A 59 3.21 -2.20 -19.21
CA GLU A 59 3.47 -0.85 -19.75
C GLU A 59 4.93 -0.43 -19.50
N PHE A 60 5.47 -0.78 -18.33
CA PHE A 60 6.88 -0.55 -18.02
C PHE A 60 7.84 -1.45 -18.84
N LEU A 61 7.56 -2.75 -18.93
CA LEU A 61 8.51 -3.73 -19.48
C LEU A 61 8.53 -3.78 -21.02
N ILE A 62 7.39 -3.60 -21.69
CA ILE A 62 7.33 -3.71 -23.16
C ILE A 62 8.30 -2.75 -23.86
N PRO A 63 8.35 -1.43 -23.51
CA PRO A 63 9.28 -0.49 -24.14
C PRO A 63 10.75 -0.86 -23.93
N ILE A 64 11.10 -1.39 -22.76
CA ILE A 64 12.47 -1.83 -22.42
C ILE A 64 12.89 -3.01 -23.30
N LEU A 65 11.93 -3.87 -23.66
CA LEU A 65 12.15 -5.08 -24.43
C LEU A 65 11.98 -4.90 -25.95
N ASP A 66 11.81 -3.67 -26.47
CA ASP A 66 11.63 -3.42 -27.90
C ASP A 66 12.79 -4.04 -28.72
N PHE A 67 12.47 -4.62 -29.88
CA PHE A 67 13.46 -5.20 -30.77
C PHE A 67 14.43 -4.16 -31.35
N VAL A 68 13.97 -2.91 -31.52
CA VAL A 68 14.75 -1.80 -32.03
C VAL A 68 15.46 -1.11 -30.86
N PRO A 69 16.80 -1.18 -30.76
CA PRO A 69 17.52 -0.62 -29.62
C PRO A 69 17.29 0.89 -29.44
N GLU A 70 17.15 1.63 -30.55
CA GLU A 70 16.93 3.08 -30.55
C GLU A 70 15.60 3.51 -29.92
N LYS A 71 14.62 2.59 -29.84
CA LYS A 71 13.32 2.86 -29.22
C LYS A 71 13.29 2.56 -27.73
N ARG A 72 14.31 1.88 -27.21
CA ARG A 72 14.34 1.50 -25.80
C ARG A 72 14.58 2.74 -24.93
N PRO A 73 13.81 2.92 -23.84
CA PRO A 73 14.07 3.99 -22.90
C PRO A 73 15.44 3.80 -22.24
N THR A 74 16.10 4.90 -21.91
CA THR A 74 17.33 4.86 -21.10
C THR A 74 17.01 4.46 -19.66
N ALA A 75 18.00 3.97 -18.91
CA ALA A 75 17.81 3.64 -17.49
C ALA A 75 17.30 4.85 -16.68
N ALA A 76 17.81 6.05 -16.98
CA ALA A 76 17.35 7.29 -16.35
C ALA A 76 15.86 7.56 -16.62
N GLN A 77 15.38 7.31 -17.84
CA GLN A 77 13.96 7.42 -18.17
C GLN A 77 13.11 6.35 -17.47
N CYS A 78 13.63 5.13 -17.33
CA CYS A 78 12.93 4.04 -16.66
C CYS A 78 12.66 4.35 -15.18
N LEU A 79 13.56 5.06 -14.50
CA LEU A 79 13.39 5.47 -13.10
C LEU A 79 12.23 6.46 -12.90
N LEU A 80 11.83 7.18 -13.95
CA LEU A 80 10.70 8.12 -13.90
C LEU A 80 9.34 7.41 -14.10
N HIS A 81 9.34 6.13 -14.44
CA HIS A 81 8.10 5.42 -14.75
C HIS A 81 7.25 5.22 -13.48
N PRO A 82 5.91 5.46 -13.53
CA PRO A 82 5.03 5.34 -12.37
C PRO A 82 5.12 3.99 -11.67
N TRP A 83 5.34 2.91 -12.42
CA TRP A 83 5.49 1.56 -11.84
C TRP A 83 6.68 1.42 -10.87
N ILE A 84 7.78 2.16 -11.10
CA ILE A 84 8.97 2.17 -10.20
C ILE A 84 8.79 3.17 -9.05
N ASN A 85 8.10 4.28 -9.31
CA ASN A 85 7.93 5.39 -8.35
C ASN A 85 6.59 5.35 -7.60
N ALA A 86 5.78 4.32 -7.83
CA ALA A 86 4.75 3.92 -6.89
C ALA A 86 5.49 3.67 -5.58
N GLY A 87 5.24 4.52 -4.58
CA GLY A 87 5.91 4.49 -3.28
C GLY A 87 5.85 3.09 -2.65
N PRO A 88 6.49 2.86 -1.49
CA PRO A 88 6.52 1.55 -0.86
C PRO A 88 5.13 0.95 -0.90
N ASN A 89 4.96 -0.07 -1.75
CA ASN A 89 3.71 -0.80 -1.89
C ASN A 89 3.47 -1.33 -0.49
N VAL A 90 2.65 -0.61 0.28
CA VAL A 90 2.02 -1.17 1.45
C VAL A 90 1.31 -2.36 0.86
N LEU A 91 1.84 -3.55 1.16
CA LEU A 91 1.12 -4.80 1.07
C LEU A 91 -0.15 -4.56 1.89
N GLU A 92 -1.17 -3.99 1.25
CA GLU A 92 -2.54 -4.08 1.70
C GLU A 92 -2.80 -5.57 1.69
N GLN A 93 -2.69 -6.14 2.88
CA GLN A 93 -3.03 -7.51 3.18
C GLN A 93 -4.48 -7.67 2.76
N SER A 94 -4.67 -8.15 1.54
CA SER A 94 -5.95 -8.65 1.04
C SER A 94 -6.27 -9.89 1.87
N GLY A 95 -6.88 -9.66 3.03
CA GLY A 95 -7.20 -10.70 4.01
C GLY A 95 -7.39 -10.09 5.40
N GLN A 96 -8.66 -9.90 5.77
CA GLN A 96 -9.15 -9.51 7.11
C GLN A 96 -9.31 -8.01 7.40
N ASN A 97 -10.17 -7.31 6.65
CA ASN A 97 -10.88 -6.13 7.18
C ASN A 97 -12.35 -6.07 6.73
N GLN A 98 -13.04 -7.21 6.79
CA GLN A 98 -14.53 -7.25 6.83
C GLN A 98 -15.05 -8.07 8.02
N ALA A 99 -14.29 -8.16 9.12
CA ALA A 99 -14.73 -8.86 10.34
C ALA A 99 -14.37 -8.14 11.65
N SER A 100 -13.78 -6.94 11.60
CA SER A 100 -13.33 -6.21 12.80
C SER A 100 -14.33 -5.18 13.34
N GLU A 101 -15.38 -4.81 12.58
CA GLU A 101 -16.43 -3.91 13.07
C GLU A 101 -17.49 -4.60 13.94
N SER A 102 -17.67 -5.92 13.83
CA SER A 102 -18.69 -6.64 14.62
C SER A 102 -18.26 -7.00 16.05
N LEU A 103 -16.96 -7.17 16.31
CA LEU A 103 -16.49 -7.58 17.65
C LEU A 103 -16.40 -6.40 18.64
N ASN A 104 -16.24 -5.17 18.15
CA ASN A 104 -16.13 -3.99 19.02
C ASN A 104 -17.48 -3.50 19.55
N SER A 105 -18.57 -3.71 18.81
CA SER A 105 -19.92 -3.32 19.23
C SER A 105 -20.50 -4.27 20.29
N GLU A 106 -20.23 -5.57 20.18
CA GLU A 106 -20.69 -6.57 21.16
C GLU A 106 -19.98 -6.43 22.52
N LYS A 107 -18.67 -6.14 22.52
CA LYS A 107 -17.91 -5.96 23.77
C LYS A 107 -18.33 -4.70 24.52
N LYS A 108 -18.60 -3.60 23.79
CA LYS A 108 -19.11 -2.34 24.38
C LYS A 108 -20.53 -2.46 24.94
N LYS A 109 -21.36 -3.32 24.34
CA LYS A 109 -22.74 -3.56 24.82
C LYS A 109 -22.75 -4.36 26.12
N ARG A 110 -21.94 -5.43 26.22
CA ARG A 110 -21.85 -6.25 27.44
C ARG A 110 -21.29 -5.48 28.64
N GLU A 111 -20.29 -4.63 28.44
CA GLU A 111 -19.72 -3.79 29.52
C GLU A 111 -20.72 -2.75 30.06
N LYS A 112 -21.65 -2.28 29.21
CA LYS A 112 -22.70 -1.34 29.61
C LYS A 112 -23.79 -2.04 30.41
N ASP A 113 -24.21 -3.23 29.96
CA ASP A 113 -25.26 -4.01 30.60
C ASP A 113 -24.82 -4.52 32.00
N GLU A 114 -23.54 -4.85 32.19
CA GLU A 114 -23.00 -5.25 33.51
C GLU A 114 -22.93 -4.07 34.51
N ARG A 115 -22.62 -2.85 34.05
CA ARG A 115 -22.62 -1.65 34.92
C ARG A 115 -24.03 -1.29 35.39
N GLU A 116 -25.02 -1.41 34.51
CA GLU A 116 -26.42 -1.14 34.84
C GLU A 116 -26.95 -2.18 35.85
N ALA A 117 -26.56 -3.45 35.73
CA ALA A 117 -26.91 -4.49 36.70
C ALA A 117 -26.28 -4.25 38.10
N MET A 118 -25.06 -3.73 38.18
CA MET A 118 -24.42 -3.38 39.46
C MET A 118 -25.11 -2.20 40.16
N GLU A 119 -25.61 -1.21 39.40
CA GLU A 119 -26.30 -0.05 39.95
C GLU A 119 -27.67 -0.40 40.52
N ILE A 120 -28.43 -1.27 39.83
CA ILE A 120 -29.71 -1.81 40.32
C ILE A 120 -29.50 -2.65 41.59
N GLY A 121 -28.37 -3.36 41.70
CA GLY A 121 -28.03 -4.18 42.86
C GLY A 121 -27.73 -3.41 44.16
N LEU A 122 -27.47 -2.10 44.07
CA LEU A 122 -27.10 -1.25 45.21
C LEU A 122 -28.19 -0.23 45.60
N GLY A 123 -29.31 -0.19 44.88
CA GLY A 123 -30.30 0.91 44.96
C GLY A 123 -31.10 1.05 46.27
N ASN A 124 -31.03 0.11 47.21
CA ASN A 124 -31.95 0.07 48.36
C ASN A 124 -31.27 -0.11 49.74
N ILE A 125 -30.06 0.42 49.96
CA ILE A 125 -29.46 0.41 51.31
C ILE A 125 -29.74 1.76 51.99
N ALA A 126 -30.81 1.81 52.79
CA ALA A 126 -31.03 2.89 53.73
C ALA A 126 -30.00 2.78 54.87
N ILE A 127 -28.95 3.61 54.84
CA ILE A 127 -28.08 3.84 56.00
C ILE A 127 -28.58 5.09 56.71
N ASN A 128 -29.55 4.91 57.61
CA ASN A 128 -29.79 5.90 58.65
C ASN A 128 -28.86 5.59 59.82
N VAL A 129 -27.82 6.40 60.01
CA VAL A 129 -27.17 6.56 61.32
C VAL A 129 -26.67 7.98 61.46
N GLU A 130 -27.26 8.64 62.43
CA GLU A 130 -27.04 10.01 62.84
C GLU A 130 -25.73 10.15 63.64
N SER A 131 -25.14 11.35 63.57
CA SER A 131 -24.42 12.07 64.65
C SER A 131 -22.91 12.37 64.47
N LYS A 132 -22.63 13.68 64.49
CA LYS A 132 -21.47 14.43 65.05
C LYS A 132 -20.19 14.59 64.20
N GLY A 133 -20.11 15.74 63.53
CA GLY A 133 -19.47 16.95 64.07
C GLY A 133 -17.95 17.12 63.92
N VAL A 134 -17.59 18.37 63.52
CA VAL A 134 -16.48 19.22 64.01
C VAL A 134 -15.42 19.66 62.96
N LYS A 135 -15.60 20.93 62.53
CA LYS A 135 -14.67 22.07 62.40
C LYS A 135 -13.43 22.02 61.47
N ASP A 136 -13.44 22.92 60.49
CA ASP A 136 -12.26 23.62 59.95
C ASP A 136 -11.57 24.47 61.03
N PRO A 137 -10.28 24.82 60.85
CA PRO A 137 -10.02 26.25 60.61
C PRO A 137 -8.80 26.60 59.72
N THR A 138 -9.03 27.59 58.84
CA THR A 138 -8.24 28.82 58.56
C THR A 138 -6.75 28.84 58.19
N SER A 139 -6.49 29.55 57.06
CA SER A 139 -5.47 30.62 56.83
C SER A 139 -3.98 30.20 56.84
N SER A 140 -3.03 30.79 56.11
CA SER A 140 -2.85 32.18 55.65
C SER A 140 -1.57 32.28 54.78
N SER A 141 -1.56 33.23 53.82
CA SER A 141 -0.45 34.14 53.42
C SER A 141 0.94 33.56 53.05
N VAL A 142 1.61 33.96 51.96
CA VAL A 142 2.41 35.20 51.78
C VAL A 142 2.89 35.18 50.29
N LYS A 143 2.51 36.12 49.40
CA LYS A 143 3.25 37.34 48.90
C LYS A 143 4.78 37.12 48.76
N GLN A 144 5.59 37.66 47.85
CA GLN A 144 5.63 38.76 46.88
C GLN A 144 7.01 38.58 46.18
N SER A 145 7.24 38.85 44.88
CA SER A 145 7.65 40.17 44.34
C SER A 145 8.17 39.97 42.90
N GLN A 146 7.60 40.69 41.92
CA GLN A 146 8.21 41.78 41.10
C GLN A 146 9.27 41.35 40.06
N ALA A 147 9.00 41.43 38.74
CA ALA A 147 9.12 42.60 37.82
C ALA A 147 10.61 42.85 37.43
N THR A 148 11.07 43.13 36.21
CA THR A 148 10.64 44.01 35.09
C THR A 148 11.56 43.77 33.86
N THR A 149 11.08 44.06 32.63
CA THR A 149 11.74 44.76 31.47
C THR A 149 13.14 44.31 30.97
N SER A 150 13.58 44.38 29.71
CA SER A 150 13.13 44.93 28.42
C SER A 150 14.24 44.65 27.37
N SER A 151 13.85 44.52 26.10
CA SER A 151 14.55 44.93 24.86
C SER A 151 16.04 44.64 24.62
N SER A 152 16.35 44.14 23.41
CA SER A 152 17.02 44.89 22.32
C SER A 152 18.05 44.04 21.55
N SER A 153 17.75 43.87 20.26
CA SER A 153 18.59 43.89 19.06
C SER A 153 20.05 43.43 19.12
N ARG A 154 20.37 42.46 18.24
CA ARG A 154 21.49 42.54 17.32
C ARG A 154 21.19 41.75 16.05
#